data_AF-A0A1I6FPN8-F1
#
_entry.id   AF-A0A1I6FPN8-F1
#
_cell.length_a   1.000
_cell.length_b   1.000
_cell.length_c   1.000
_cell.angle_alpha   90.00
_cell.angle_beta   90.00
_cell.angle_gamma   90.00
#
_symmetry.space_group_name_H-M   'P 1'
#
loop_
_entity.id
_entity.type
_entity.pdbx_description
1 polymer ?
#
loop_
_entity_poly.entity_id
_entity_poly.type
_entity_poly.pdbx_seq_one_letter_code
_entity_poly.pdbx_strand_id
1 'polypeptide(L)'
;MRTGAAANYTYTHLASGGSPDRVLRTLPNAGWYYYPDTLAGVPADFSVYLQTTEGYLLRGTTSGGEVIIVDNGAQLTRTGTTVIPATGSAAYSGTYGAIVVDGSRDLSPETVSGTATLTVNFAYDSVTGMITNRVFDGTTAADDVTLNLTDLVDGAFVGSTSGGALNSGGLVAADGTYTGLIVGPNGEAIVGAVTISHAGPNTFTEQGGMVLTR
;
A
#
# COMPACT_ATOMS: atom_id res chain seq x y z
N MET A 1 -0.31 15.27 15.46
CA MET A 1 0.49 15.27 14.22
C MET A 1 1.94 14.99 14.57
N ARG A 2 2.49 13.83 14.21
CA ARG A 2 3.94 13.63 14.17
C ARG A 2 4.40 13.92 12.74
N THR A 3 4.87 15.14 12.50
CA THR A 3 5.67 15.48 11.32
C THR A 3 7.10 15.01 11.59
N GLY A 4 7.40 13.77 11.22
CA GLY A 4 8.77 13.26 11.18
C GLY A 4 9.17 13.12 9.73
N ALA A 5 10.36 13.63 9.37
CA ALA A 5 10.93 13.38 8.05
C ALA A 5 10.86 11.88 7.73
N ALA A 6 10.27 11.52 6.59
CA ALA A 6 10.39 10.17 6.05
C ALA A 6 11.88 9.82 6.06
N ALA A 7 12.27 8.84 6.87
CA ALA A 7 13.67 8.56 7.10
C ALA A 7 14.32 8.20 5.76
N ASN A 8 15.56 8.64 5.50
CA ASN A 8 16.27 8.17 4.31
C ASN A 8 16.55 6.65 4.51
N TYR A 9 15.85 5.79 3.77
CA TYR A 9 15.94 4.33 3.93
C TYR A 9 16.97 3.75 2.96
N THR A 10 17.94 3.00 3.49
CA THR A 10 18.81 2.12 2.69
C THR A 10 18.52 0.68 3.06
N TYR A 11 18.00 -0.08 2.11
CA TYR A 11 17.71 -1.50 2.26
C TYR A 11 18.79 -2.31 1.56
N THR A 12 19.50 -3.15 2.32
CA THR A 12 20.46 -4.11 1.77
C THR A 12 19.86 -5.50 1.90
N HIS A 13 19.62 -6.15 0.77
CA HIS A 13 19.27 -7.57 0.74
C HIS A 13 20.48 -8.39 1.23
N LEU A 14 20.32 -9.09 2.35
CA LEU A 14 21.34 -10.01 2.86
C LEU A 14 20.90 -11.43 2.57
N ALA A 15 21.34 -11.98 1.44
CA ALA A 15 21.20 -13.40 1.18
C ALA A 15 21.98 -14.16 2.26
N SER A 16 21.30 -14.96 3.08
CA SER A 16 21.97 -15.84 4.04
C SER A 16 21.72 -17.28 3.63
N GLY A 17 22.80 -18.03 3.38
CA GLY A 17 22.75 -19.44 2.97
C GLY A 17 22.12 -20.32 4.04
N GLY A 18 20.79 -20.38 4.07
CA GLY A 18 20.00 -21.24 4.96
C GLY A 18 19.23 -20.54 6.08
N SER A 19 19.02 -19.22 6.06
CA SER A 19 18.11 -18.51 6.97
C SER A 19 17.22 -17.54 6.18
N PRO A 20 15.98 -17.27 6.65
CA PRO A 20 15.01 -16.49 5.89
C PRO A 20 15.54 -15.09 5.55
N ASP A 21 15.21 -14.62 4.35
CA ASP A 21 15.66 -13.34 3.80
C ASP A 21 15.31 -12.18 4.73
N ARG A 22 16.27 -11.29 4.98
CA ARG A 22 16.15 -10.18 5.94
C ARG A 22 16.03 -8.85 5.21
N VAL A 23 15.09 -8.02 5.66
CA VAL A 23 15.00 -6.61 5.26
C VAL A 23 15.52 -5.75 6.41
N LEU A 24 16.65 -5.07 6.19
CA LEU A 24 17.24 -4.16 7.18
C LEU A 24 16.63 -2.76 7.03
N ARG A 25 15.97 -2.27 8.08
CA ARG A 25 15.59 -0.85 8.21
C ARG A 25 16.72 -0.13 8.93
N THR A 26 17.60 0.53 8.18
CA THR A 26 18.72 1.29 8.78
C THR A 26 18.26 2.68 9.19
N LEU A 27 17.72 2.83 10.40
CA LEU A 27 17.69 4.14 11.07
C LEU A 27 19.04 4.35 11.76
N PRO A 28 19.61 5.58 11.80
CA PRO A 28 20.95 5.84 12.32
C PRO A 28 21.22 5.30 13.74
N ASN A 29 20.18 5.07 14.54
CA ASN A 29 20.32 4.75 15.97
C ASN A 29 19.64 3.43 16.41
N ALA A 30 18.98 2.68 15.50
CA ALA A 30 18.33 1.42 15.87
C ALA A 30 18.16 0.53 14.63
N GLY A 31 19.07 -0.42 14.44
CA GLY A 31 19.00 -1.43 13.37
C GLY A 31 17.93 -2.46 13.69
N TRP A 32 16.70 -2.21 13.25
CA TRP A 32 15.59 -3.16 13.41
C TRP A 32 15.62 -4.23 12.30
N TYR A 33 15.31 -5.47 12.68
CA TYR A 33 15.18 -6.59 11.77
C TYR A 33 13.71 -7.01 11.67
N TYR A 34 13.20 -7.10 10.43
CA TYR A 34 11.93 -7.72 10.12
C TYR A 34 12.18 -9.17 9.67
N TYR A 35 11.37 -10.10 10.16
CA TYR A 35 11.44 -11.52 9.82
C TYR A 35 10.28 -11.89 8.90
N PRO A 36 10.49 -12.70 7.85
CA PRO A 36 9.39 -13.23 7.06
C PRO A 36 8.38 -13.94 7.94
N ASP A 37 7.10 -13.69 7.70
CA ASP A 37 5.99 -14.26 8.44
C ASP A 37 4.81 -14.54 7.51
N THR A 38 3.71 -15.03 8.06
CA THR A 38 2.42 -15.16 7.36
C THR A 38 1.37 -14.40 8.14
N LEU A 39 0.57 -13.61 7.43
CA LEU A 39 -0.61 -12.97 7.97
C LEU A 39 -1.81 -13.37 7.11
N ALA A 40 -2.85 -13.89 7.73
CA ALA A 40 -4.04 -14.37 7.01
C ALA A 40 -4.71 -13.22 6.26
N GLY A 41 -5.25 -13.52 5.08
CA GLY A 41 -5.93 -12.53 4.23
C GLY A 41 -5.00 -11.59 3.45
N VAL A 42 -3.68 -11.67 3.63
CA VAL A 42 -2.73 -10.93 2.77
C VAL A 42 -2.60 -11.62 1.41
N PRO A 43 -2.76 -10.89 0.28
CA PRO A 43 -2.58 -11.48 -1.04
C PRO A 43 -1.14 -11.89 -1.34
N ALA A 44 -0.95 -12.87 -2.24
CA ALA A 44 0.35 -13.45 -2.57
C ALA A 44 1.36 -12.46 -3.20
N ASP A 45 0.89 -11.35 -3.78
CA ASP A 45 1.75 -10.30 -4.32
C ASP A 45 2.45 -9.47 -3.23
N PHE A 46 2.06 -9.65 -1.96
CA PHE A 46 2.68 -9.01 -0.82
C PHE A 46 3.45 -10.02 0.02
N SER A 47 4.73 -9.72 0.26
CA SER A 47 5.50 -10.39 1.30
C SER A 47 5.16 -9.79 2.66
N VAL A 48 4.96 -10.65 3.65
CA VAL A 48 4.65 -10.27 5.03
C VAL A 48 5.90 -10.39 5.88
N TYR A 49 6.15 -9.38 6.71
CA TYR A 49 7.21 -9.43 7.70
C TYR A 49 6.71 -8.96 9.06
N LEU A 50 7.21 -9.58 10.11
CA LEU A 50 6.94 -9.21 11.50
C LEU A 50 8.20 -8.63 12.15
N GLN A 51 8.03 -7.54 12.89
CA GLN A 51 9.01 -7.09 13.88
C GLN A 51 8.37 -7.15 15.27
N THR A 52 9.09 -7.80 16.20
CA THR A 52 8.58 -8.18 17.52
C THR A 52 8.09 -7.03 18.41
N THR A 53 8.37 -5.77 18.05
CA THR A 53 8.02 -4.58 18.84
C THR A 53 7.30 -3.48 18.06
N GLU A 54 7.20 -3.56 16.74
CA GLU A 54 6.73 -2.52 15.83
C GLU A 54 5.66 -3.03 14.86
N GLY A 55 5.21 -4.29 15.02
CA GLY A 55 4.10 -4.85 14.25
C GLY A 55 4.50 -5.42 12.89
N TYR A 56 3.52 -5.47 12.00
CA TYR A 56 3.65 -6.05 10.67
C TYR A 56 4.09 -5.04 9.63
N LEU A 57 4.74 -5.55 8.60
CA LEU A 57 5.10 -4.85 7.39
C LEU A 57 4.64 -5.69 6.21
N LEU A 58 3.92 -5.05 5.28
CA LEU A 58 3.62 -5.65 3.99
C LEU A 58 4.50 -5.00 2.92
N ARG A 59 5.02 -5.81 2.01
CA ARG A 59 5.90 -5.35 0.92
C ARG A 59 5.42 -5.89 -0.40
N GLY A 60 5.04 -5.00 -1.31
CA GLY A 60 4.68 -5.32 -2.68
C GLY A 60 5.74 -4.81 -3.65
N THR A 61 6.11 -5.59 -4.66
CA THR A 61 7.15 -5.23 -5.63
C THR A 61 6.69 -5.44 -7.07
N THR A 62 7.23 -4.61 -7.97
CA THR A 62 7.09 -4.73 -9.42
C THR A 62 8.46 -4.67 -10.08
N SER A 63 8.53 -4.78 -11.41
CA SER A 63 9.78 -4.64 -12.18
C SER A 63 10.48 -3.29 -12.00
N GLY A 64 9.79 -2.24 -11.56
CA GLY A 64 10.34 -0.88 -11.46
C GLY A 64 9.97 -0.12 -10.20
N GLY A 65 9.39 -0.76 -9.20
CA GLY A 65 9.00 -0.08 -7.98
C GLY A 65 8.55 -0.99 -6.85
N GLU A 66 8.34 -0.37 -5.71
CA GLU A 66 8.01 -1.02 -4.45
C GLU A 66 7.03 -0.17 -3.64
N VAL A 67 6.10 -0.85 -2.96
CA VAL A 67 5.29 -0.29 -1.88
C VAL A 67 5.60 -1.04 -0.58
N ILE A 68 5.78 -0.28 0.49
CA ILE A 68 5.93 -0.80 1.85
C ILE A 68 4.81 -0.21 2.70
N ILE A 69 4.10 -1.05 3.44
CA ILE A 69 2.98 -0.67 4.31
C ILE A 69 3.36 -1.04 5.74
N VAL A 70 3.14 -0.12 6.67
CA VAL A 70 3.35 -0.29 8.11
C VAL A 70 2.21 0.39 8.87
N ASP A 71 2.10 0.13 10.18
CA ASP A 71 1.02 0.63 11.04
C ASP A 71 0.80 2.17 10.96
N ASN A 72 1.85 2.93 10.65
CA ASN A 72 1.79 4.40 10.60
C ASN A 72 1.93 4.98 9.18
N GLY A 73 1.62 4.20 8.15
CA GLY A 73 1.55 4.69 6.76
C GLY A 73 2.23 3.78 5.76
N ALA A 74 2.49 4.32 4.57
CA ALA A 74 3.14 3.59 3.50
C ALA A 74 4.23 4.43 2.83
N GLN A 75 5.16 3.72 2.20
CA GLN A 75 6.23 4.29 1.40
C GLN A 75 6.17 3.71 -0.01
N LEU A 76 6.36 4.57 -0.99
CA LEU A 76 6.47 4.21 -2.39
C LEU A 76 7.87 4.52 -2.89
N THR A 77 8.46 3.60 -3.62
CA THR A 77 9.80 3.76 -4.20
C THR A 77 9.74 3.41 -5.68
N ARG A 78 10.23 4.31 -6.53
CA ARG A 78 10.54 4.01 -7.94
C ARG A 78 11.99 3.50 -8.01
N THR A 79 12.19 2.34 -8.61
CA THR A 79 13.51 1.78 -8.88
C THR A 79 13.84 1.95 -10.36
N GLY A 80 14.99 2.57 -10.63
CA GLY A 80 15.41 2.90 -11.99
C GLY A 80 14.67 4.09 -12.60
N THR A 81 14.77 4.23 -13.93
CA THR A 81 14.14 5.32 -14.68
C THR A 81 12.78 4.91 -15.20
N THR A 82 11.85 5.86 -15.25
CA THR A 82 10.52 5.68 -15.85
C THR A 82 10.28 6.78 -16.86
N VAL A 83 9.93 6.39 -18.09
CA VAL A 83 9.47 7.32 -19.11
C VAL A 83 7.94 7.37 -19.05
N ILE A 84 7.41 8.53 -18.69
CA ILE A 84 5.96 8.75 -18.66
C ILE A 84 5.48 9.07 -20.09
N PRO A 85 4.50 8.32 -20.62
CA PRO A 85 3.90 8.67 -21.90
C PRO A 85 3.32 10.08 -21.86
N ALA A 86 3.46 10.84 -22.96
CA ALA A 86 2.93 12.20 -23.06
C ALA A 86 1.49 12.26 -23.58
N THR A 87 0.96 11.16 -24.11
CA THR A 87 -0.39 11.09 -24.69
C THR A 87 -0.99 9.69 -24.51
N GLY A 88 -2.31 9.59 -24.69
CA GLY A 88 -3.05 8.34 -24.61
C GLY A 88 -3.54 8.02 -23.19
N SER A 89 -4.01 6.79 -23.02
CA SER A 89 -4.50 6.28 -21.73
C SER A 89 -4.05 4.84 -21.51
N ALA A 90 -3.86 4.47 -20.25
CA ALA A 90 -3.57 3.11 -19.84
C ALA A 90 -4.45 2.70 -18.65
N ALA A 91 -4.92 1.47 -18.67
CA ALA A 91 -5.55 0.83 -17.54
C ALA A 91 -4.52 -0.06 -16.83
N TYR A 92 -4.55 -0.07 -15.51
CA TYR A 92 -3.71 -0.88 -14.65
C TYR A 92 -4.61 -1.66 -13.72
N SER A 93 -4.30 -2.93 -13.49
CA SER A 93 -5.03 -3.76 -12.56
C SER A 93 -4.08 -4.65 -11.76
N GLY A 94 -4.52 -5.07 -10.60
CA GLY A 94 -3.76 -5.95 -9.75
C GLY A 94 -4.33 -5.98 -8.36
N THR A 95 -3.45 -6.16 -7.40
CA THR A 95 -3.84 -6.61 -6.07
C THR A 95 -3.77 -5.48 -5.07
N TYR A 96 -4.75 -5.45 -4.18
CA TYR A 96 -4.78 -4.59 -3.00
C TYR A 96 -4.60 -5.43 -1.74
N GLY A 97 -3.69 -5.04 -0.87
CA GLY A 97 -3.47 -5.64 0.44
C GLY A 97 -3.28 -4.56 1.50
N ALA A 98 -3.86 -4.76 2.68
CA ALA A 98 -3.83 -3.79 3.77
C ALA A 98 -3.82 -4.45 5.14
N ILE A 99 -3.34 -3.70 6.13
CA ILE A 99 -3.50 -3.96 7.56
C ILE A 99 -4.45 -2.91 8.16
N VAL A 100 -5.23 -3.31 9.15
CA VAL A 100 -6.14 -2.45 9.90
C VAL A 100 -5.64 -2.37 11.34
N VAL A 101 -5.35 -1.15 11.80
CA VAL A 101 -4.71 -0.91 13.11
C VAL A 101 -5.50 0.09 13.94
N ASP A 102 -5.54 -0.09 15.26
CA ASP A 102 -6.28 0.77 16.20
C ASP A 102 -5.45 1.96 16.73
N GLY A 103 -4.26 2.19 16.16
CA GLY A 103 -3.31 3.21 16.60
C GLY A 103 -2.43 2.77 17.78
N SER A 104 -2.66 1.58 18.33
CA SER A 104 -1.69 0.86 19.16
C SER A 104 -0.81 -0.04 18.29
N ARG A 105 0.33 -0.49 18.84
CA ARG A 105 1.20 -1.43 18.14
C ARG A 105 0.53 -2.79 18.13
N ASP A 106 0.09 -3.22 16.95
CA ASP A 106 -0.68 -4.44 16.79
C ASP A 106 0.22 -5.58 16.30
N LEU A 107 0.34 -6.62 17.12
CA LEU A 107 1.07 -7.85 16.78
C LEU A 107 0.16 -8.91 16.13
N SER A 108 -1.10 -8.59 15.88
CA SER A 108 -2.07 -9.43 15.18
C SER A 108 -3.13 -8.57 14.48
N PRO A 109 -2.71 -7.65 13.58
CA PRO A 109 -3.63 -6.75 12.91
C PRO A 109 -4.58 -7.52 12.01
N GLU A 110 -5.81 -7.02 11.90
CA GLU A 110 -6.76 -7.47 10.91
C GLU A 110 -6.28 -7.04 9.52
N THR A 111 -6.74 -7.73 8.48
CA THR A 111 -6.31 -7.46 7.09
C THR A 111 -7.47 -7.10 6.20
N VAL A 112 -7.17 -6.38 5.11
CA VAL A 112 -8.08 -6.23 3.98
C VAL A 112 -7.36 -6.66 2.71
N SER A 113 -8.01 -7.47 1.90
CA SER A 113 -7.58 -7.77 0.53
C SER A 113 -8.59 -7.24 -0.46
N GLY A 114 -8.19 -7.11 -1.73
CA GLY A 114 -9.10 -6.79 -2.83
C GLY A 114 -8.39 -6.71 -4.17
N THR A 115 -9.13 -6.28 -5.19
CA THR A 115 -8.61 -6.01 -6.53
C THR A 115 -8.60 -4.51 -6.76
N ALA A 116 -7.44 -3.94 -7.07
CA ALA A 116 -7.30 -2.53 -7.40
C ALA A 116 -7.22 -2.34 -8.92
N THR A 117 -7.89 -1.30 -9.40
CA THR A 117 -7.86 -0.87 -10.80
C THR A 117 -7.63 0.64 -10.86
N LEU A 118 -6.77 1.08 -11.77
CA LEU A 118 -6.50 2.50 -12.05
C LEU A 118 -6.56 2.74 -13.56
N THR A 119 -7.14 3.87 -13.95
CA THR A 119 -7.03 4.42 -15.31
C THR A 119 -6.20 5.69 -15.24
N VAL A 120 -5.12 5.71 -16.02
CA VAL A 120 -4.27 6.89 -16.20
C VAL A 120 -4.55 7.46 -17.59
N ASN A 121 -4.84 8.76 -17.64
CA ASN A 121 -4.94 9.50 -18.89
C ASN A 121 -3.77 10.47 -18.98
N PHE A 122 -2.82 10.16 -19.85
CA PHE A 122 -1.60 10.94 -20.07
C PHE A 122 -1.85 12.20 -20.90
N ALA A 123 -2.95 12.27 -21.66
CA ALA A 123 -3.31 13.48 -22.41
C ALA A 123 -3.93 14.56 -21.52
N TYR A 124 -4.48 14.17 -20.36
CA TYR A 124 -5.11 15.06 -19.39
C TYR A 124 -4.41 15.07 -18.04
N ASP A 125 -3.25 14.42 -17.92
CA ASP A 125 -2.50 14.28 -16.68
C ASP A 125 -3.40 13.90 -15.50
N SER A 126 -4.20 12.85 -15.65
CA SER A 126 -5.23 12.51 -14.64
C SER A 126 -5.28 11.01 -14.32
N VAL A 127 -5.61 10.67 -13.07
CA VAL A 127 -5.74 9.30 -12.58
C VAL A 127 -7.06 9.13 -11.84
N THR A 128 -7.74 8.01 -12.06
CA THR A 128 -8.93 7.60 -11.30
C THR A 128 -8.96 6.08 -11.17
N GLY A 129 -9.72 5.54 -10.23
CA GLY A 129 -9.93 4.10 -10.18
C GLY A 129 -10.78 3.63 -9.01
N MET A 130 -10.59 2.37 -8.65
CA MET A 130 -11.43 1.69 -7.66
C MET A 130 -10.73 0.46 -7.07
N ILE A 131 -11.05 0.15 -5.82
CA ILE A 131 -10.71 -1.12 -5.17
C ILE A 131 -12.01 -1.88 -4.94
N THR A 132 -12.11 -3.07 -5.54
CA THR A 132 -13.31 -3.91 -5.52
C THR A 132 -13.06 -5.27 -4.91
N ASN A 133 -14.13 -6.03 -4.66
CA ASN A 133 -14.07 -7.40 -4.13
C ASN A 133 -13.30 -7.44 -2.81
N ARG A 134 -13.53 -6.44 -1.96
CA ARG A 134 -12.76 -6.29 -0.73
C ARG A 134 -13.21 -7.32 0.30
N VAL A 135 -12.24 -7.95 0.94
CA VAL A 135 -12.48 -8.95 1.99
C VAL A 135 -11.67 -8.56 3.22
N PHE A 136 -12.39 -8.23 4.29
CA PHE A 136 -11.88 -7.93 5.62
C PHE A 136 -11.73 -9.21 6.45
N ASP A 137 -10.57 -9.37 7.07
CA ASP A 137 -10.14 -10.51 7.87
C ASP A 137 -10.44 -11.87 7.20
N GLY A 138 -10.23 -11.92 5.88
CA GLY A 138 -10.42 -13.11 5.04
C GLY A 138 -11.86 -13.67 4.96
N THR A 139 -12.84 -13.01 5.58
CA THR A 139 -14.17 -13.59 5.80
C THR A 139 -15.32 -12.62 5.53
N THR A 140 -15.15 -11.34 5.84
CA THR A 140 -16.22 -10.34 5.77
C THR A 140 -16.11 -9.55 4.48
N ALA A 141 -17.16 -9.52 3.66
CA ALA A 141 -17.20 -8.68 2.49
C ALA A 141 -17.24 -7.20 2.91
N ALA A 142 -16.25 -6.43 2.47
CA ALA A 142 -16.17 -4.99 2.70
C ALA A 142 -16.64 -4.22 1.45
N ASP A 143 -17.13 -3.01 1.66
CA ASP A 143 -17.60 -2.15 0.58
C ASP A 143 -16.45 -1.71 -0.33
N ASP A 144 -16.74 -1.47 -1.60
CA ASP A 144 -15.75 -0.97 -2.55
C ASP A 144 -15.25 0.44 -2.17
N VAL A 145 -14.00 0.73 -2.57
CA VAL A 145 -13.37 2.05 -2.40
C VAL A 145 -13.27 2.72 -3.75
N THR A 146 -13.82 3.92 -3.88
CA THR A 146 -13.57 4.77 -5.04
C THR A 146 -12.27 5.55 -4.84
N LEU A 147 -11.41 5.56 -5.86
CA LEU A 147 -10.20 6.37 -5.92
C LEU A 147 -10.52 7.59 -6.81
N ASN A 148 -10.83 8.71 -6.17
CA ASN A 148 -11.38 9.90 -6.82
C ASN A 148 -10.39 10.50 -7.82
N LEU A 149 -10.91 11.11 -8.89
CA LEU A 149 -10.08 11.75 -9.91
C LEU A 149 -9.05 12.70 -9.29
N THR A 150 -7.80 12.57 -9.71
CA THR A 150 -6.68 13.42 -9.28
C THR A 150 -5.73 13.71 -10.44
N ASP A 151 -4.89 14.72 -10.26
CA ASP A 151 -3.83 15.06 -11.21
C ASP A 151 -2.63 14.09 -11.10
N LEU A 152 -1.99 13.86 -12.24
CA LEU A 152 -0.73 13.17 -12.42
C LEU A 152 0.38 14.21 -12.61
N VAL A 153 1.43 14.15 -11.78
CA VAL A 153 2.59 15.04 -11.89
C VAL A 153 3.85 14.20 -11.87
N ASP A 154 4.62 14.23 -12.96
CA ASP A 154 5.88 13.49 -13.10
C ASP A 154 5.77 11.99 -12.75
N GLY A 155 4.64 11.38 -13.15
CA GLY A 155 4.36 9.97 -12.88
C GLY A 155 3.99 9.67 -11.43
N ALA A 156 3.71 10.68 -10.61
CA ALA A 156 3.21 10.55 -9.24
C ALA A 156 1.80 11.17 -9.13
N PHE A 157 0.99 10.67 -8.19
CA PHE A 157 -0.34 11.21 -7.93
C PHE A 157 -0.73 11.07 -6.46
N VAL A 158 -1.58 11.97 -5.98
CA VAL A 158 -2.14 12.00 -4.62
C VAL A 158 -3.58 12.46 -4.69
N GLY A 159 -4.54 11.59 -4.39
CA GLY A 159 -5.97 11.88 -4.44
C GLY A 159 -6.70 11.49 -3.15
N SER A 160 -8.01 11.71 -3.15
CA SER A 160 -8.90 11.29 -2.06
C SER A 160 -9.60 9.96 -2.38
N THR A 161 -10.06 9.27 -1.35
CA THR A 161 -10.93 8.10 -1.49
C THR A 161 -12.30 8.37 -0.92
N SER A 162 -13.31 7.61 -1.37
CA SER A 162 -14.64 7.59 -0.78
C SER A 162 -15.20 6.17 -0.72
N GLY A 163 -16.12 5.92 0.22
CA GLY A 163 -16.66 4.58 0.48
C GLY A 163 -15.74 3.74 1.36
N GLY A 164 -15.79 2.42 1.20
CA GLY A 164 -14.82 1.52 1.81
C GLY A 164 -15.13 0.98 3.20
N ALA A 165 -16.38 1.05 3.67
CA ALA A 165 -16.74 0.48 4.98
C ALA A 165 -16.35 -1.00 5.10
N LEU A 166 -15.83 -1.40 6.27
CA LEU A 166 -15.42 -2.78 6.52
C LEU A 166 -16.59 -3.74 6.78
N ASN A 167 -17.82 -3.21 6.90
CA ASN A 167 -19.03 -3.95 7.24
C ASN A 167 -18.92 -4.80 8.53
N SER A 168 -18.03 -4.39 9.44
CA SER A 168 -17.79 -5.04 10.72
C SER A 168 -17.96 -4.04 11.87
N GLY A 169 -18.55 -4.49 12.98
CA GLY A 169 -18.58 -3.75 14.24
C GLY A 169 -19.25 -2.37 14.21
N GLY A 170 -20.06 -2.06 13.19
CA GLY A 170 -20.65 -0.73 12.99
C GLY A 170 -19.63 0.35 12.62
N LEU A 171 -18.46 -0.05 12.11
CA LEU A 171 -17.44 0.87 11.61
C LEU A 171 -17.92 1.53 10.31
N VAL A 172 -17.79 2.85 10.25
CA VAL A 172 -18.05 3.66 9.08
C VAL A 172 -16.74 4.21 8.55
N ALA A 173 -16.50 4.05 7.25
CA ALA A 173 -15.34 4.63 6.60
C ALA A 173 -15.50 6.14 6.41
N ALA A 174 -14.46 6.89 6.75
CA ALA A 174 -14.30 8.28 6.35
C ALA A 174 -13.63 8.36 4.97
N ASP A 175 -13.75 9.52 4.33
CA ASP A 175 -12.92 9.82 3.16
C ASP A 175 -11.44 9.72 3.53
N GLY A 176 -10.67 9.05 2.68
CA GLY A 176 -9.26 8.76 2.89
C GLY A 176 -8.38 9.42 1.85
N THR A 177 -7.14 8.95 1.77
CA THR A 177 -6.16 9.39 0.77
C THR A 177 -5.57 8.20 0.05
N TYR A 178 -5.28 8.36 -1.24
CA TYR A 178 -4.46 7.42 -1.97
C TYR A 178 -3.31 8.13 -2.68
N THR A 179 -2.18 7.44 -2.78
CA THR A 179 -1.00 7.92 -3.48
C THR A 179 -0.48 6.84 -4.41
N GLY A 180 0.25 7.22 -5.45
CA GLY A 180 0.86 6.24 -6.33
C GLY A 180 1.99 6.77 -7.20
N LEU A 181 2.79 5.85 -7.70
CA LEU A 181 3.89 6.07 -8.62
C LEU A 181 3.75 5.14 -9.82
N ILE A 182 3.77 5.73 -11.02
CA ILE A 182 4.02 5.00 -12.26
C ILE A 182 5.49 4.59 -12.28
N VAL A 183 5.73 3.31 -12.58
CA VAL A 183 7.03 2.67 -12.46
C VAL A 183 7.32 1.75 -13.64
N GLY A 184 8.59 1.36 -13.78
CA GLY A 184 9.10 0.58 -14.90
C GLY A 184 9.58 1.48 -16.06
N PRO A 185 10.48 1.00 -16.94
CA PRO A 185 11.08 1.83 -18.00
C PRO A 185 10.07 2.51 -18.91
N ASN A 186 8.91 1.88 -19.15
CA ASN A 186 7.87 2.37 -20.06
C ASN A 186 6.55 2.67 -19.32
N GLY A 187 6.60 2.81 -17.99
CA GLY A 187 5.41 3.02 -17.17
C GLY A 187 4.45 1.83 -17.19
N GLU A 188 4.96 0.61 -17.26
CA GLU A 188 4.16 -0.62 -17.37
C GLU A 188 3.49 -1.05 -16.06
N ALA A 189 3.87 -0.44 -14.93
CA ALA A 189 3.35 -0.80 -13.62
C ALA A 189 3.07 0.43 -12.74
N ILE A 190 2.28 0.22 -11.68
CA ILE A 190 2.02 1.20 -10.62
C ILE A 190 2.22 0.53 -9.27
N VAL A 191 2.92 1.23 -8.37
CA VAL A 191 2.84 0.96 -6.94
C VAL A 191 2.08 2.10 -6.28
N GLY A 192 1.18 1.78 -5.36
CA GLY A 192 0.36 2.78 -4.69
C GLY A 192 0.04 2.42 -3.26
N ALA A 193 -0.46 3.41 -2.52
CA ALA A 193 -0.85 3.29 -1.12
C ALA A 193 -2.21 3.93 -0.88
N VAL A 194 -2.94 3.40 0.10
CA VAL A 194 -4.25 3.90 0.52
C VAL A 194 -4.26 3.99 2.04
N THR A 195 -4.83 5.07 2.56
CA THR A 195 -5.10 5.25 3.98
C THR A 195 -6.56 5.63 4.16
N ILE A 196 -7.32 4.82 4.90
CA ILE A 196 -8.73 5.08 5.23
C ILE A 196 -8.91 4.98 6.74
N SER A 197 -9.56 5.97 7.33
CA SER A 197 -9.95 5.91 8.75
C SER A 197 -11.36 5.34 8.88
N HIS A 198 -11.52 4.42 9.82
CA HIS A 198 -12.78 3.78 10.15
C HIS A 198 -13.18 4.16 11.56
N ALA A 199 -14.38 4.71 11.74
CA ALA A 199 -14.87 5.17 13.04
C ALA A 199 -16.19 4.51 13.42
N GLY A 200 -16.30 4.16 14.70
CA GLY A 200 -17.49 3.63 15.35
C GLY A 200 -17.33 3.74 16.86
N PRO A 201 -17.57 2.67 17.64
CA PRO A 201 -17.21 2.64 19.07
C PRO A 201 -15.71 2.81 19.32
N ASN A 202 -14.88 2.35 18.37
CA ASN A 202 -13.43 2.51 18.33
C ASN A 202 -13.02 3.18 17.01
N THR A 203 -11.77 3.62 16.91
CA THR A 203 -11.19 4.16 15.66
C THR A 203 -10.09 3.23 15.17
N PHE A 204 -10.16 2.88 13.90
CA PHE A 204 -9.14 2.09 13.21
C PHE A 204 -8.65 2.84 11.98
N THR A 205 -7.44 2.54 11.55
CA THR A 205 -6.86 3.03 10.31
C THR A 205 -6.47 1.83 9.46
N GLU A 206 -7.03 1.78 8.26
CA GLU A 206 -6.59 0.87 7.21
C GLU A 206 -5.41 1.50 6.48
N GLN A 207 -4.27 0.80 6.51
CA GLN A 207 -3.07 1.13 5.75
C GLN A 207 -2.91 0.07 4.68
N GLY A 208 -3.09 0.47 3.42
CA GLY A 208 -3.08 -0.43 2.28
C GLY A 208 -2.09 -0.05 1.21
N GLY A 209 -1.82 -1.00 0.32
CA GLY A 209 -1.03 -0.77 -0.87
C GLY A 209 -1.51 -1.58 -2.05
N MET A 210 -1.04 -1.14 -3.20
CA MET A 210 -1.45 -1.61 -4.52
C MET A 210 -0.21 -1.96 -5.33
N VAL A 211 -0.25 -3.11 -5.98
CA VAL A 211 0.75 -3.56 -6.95
C VAL A 211 0.00 -3.86 -8.24
N LEU A 212 0.18 -3.01 -9.24
CA LEU A 212 -0.62 -3.02 -10.46
C LEU A 212 0.25 -3.11 -11.71
N THR A 213 -0.25 -3.79 -12.72
CA THR A 213 0.36 -3.88 -14.05
C THR A 213 -0.66 -3.51 -15.13
N ARG A 214 -0.14 -3.00 -16.25
CA ARG A 214 -0.93 -2.70 -17.46
C ARG A 214 -1.51 -3.95 -18.12
#